data_AF-A0A519QSU0-F1
#
_entry.id   AF-A0A519QSU0-F1
#
_cell.length_a   1.000
_cell.length_b   1.000
_cell.length_c   1.000
_cell.angle_alpha   90.00
_cell.angle_beta   90.00
_cell.angle_gamma   90.00
#
_symmetry.space_group_name_H-M   'P 1'
#
loop_
_entity.id
_entity.type
_entity.pdbx_description
1 polymer ?
#
loop_
_entity_poly.entity_id
_entity_poly.type
_entity_poly.pdbx_seq_one_letter_code
_entity_poly.pdbx_strand_id
1 'polypeptide(L)'
;FFEFKNGSFAKSKIKAQFESARFVVVENDRTIWVAHPYKGIYRIDINPDNSTHIKLYNQNKGLLSSNNNYIFKIKNRIVVSTENGLYEYNEQKDGFEVSAYFKNILNKRDIRYLKEDPSGNIWFVREKELGIVDFSGNSPKVIPFPELNNKLVSGFENVYAFDKHNIIIGGEKGFYHVDFEKYKQNRTTLQTQIRIARSIGKKDSLLYGGYLTHQKTELPYGMNSLHFEYSAILFGQQANIEYSYCLKGFDKGWSNWSNKPEKEYTNLPAGNYVFQVKSRNNLGNESVACSYPFTILPPWYQTQWAYFVYCLLFLCVIYLLHRHQRRKFLRQKEQYEEQQKHLQYLHQLELEKNEKEIVKLKNEKLEAEIGHKNSELANSTMHLVQKKEMLDKIREDLNALVKKVDNEQVSTEFKRVLKVLGDDNKIDENWEHFAHHFDKVHSDFLVLLKARYPSLTASELKLCAYLRMNLSNKEIAQLVNISIRGVEIARYRLRKKLGLSKEMNLFEFLLKEQSVSNSEVMQTL
;
A
#
# COMPACT_ATOMS: atom_id res chain seq x y z
N PHE A 1 -25.10 -14.09 94.45
CA PHE A 1 -23.65 -14.28 94.55
C PHE A 1 -23.31 -15.19 95.72
N PHE A 2 -22.12 -15.80 95.73
CA PHE A 2 -21.62 -16.61 96.85
C PHE A 2 -20.35 -15.97 97.40
N GLU A 3 -20.16 -16.04 98.71
CA GLU A 3 -18.92 -15.67 99.40
C GLU A 3 -18.21 -16.95 99.81
N PHE A 4 -16.93 -17.08 99.46
CA PHE A 4 -16.10 -18.17 99.94
C PHE A 4 -15.39 -17.73 101.22
N LYS A 5 -15.77 -18.34 102.36
CA LYS A 5 -15.19 -18.06 103.68
C LYS A 5 -15.02 -19.36 104.45
N ASN A 6 -13.88 -19.51 105.13
CA ASN A 6 -13.58 -20.67 105.98
C ASN A 6 -13.78 -22.02 105.26
N GLY A 7 -13.34 -22.13 104.00
CA GLY A 7 -13.42 -23.39 103.25
C GLY A 7 -14.81 -23.77 102.74
N SER A 8 -15.83 -22.91 102.89
CA SER A 8 -17.17 -23.16 102.36
C SER A 8 -17.76 -21.95 101.63
N PHE A 9 -18.66 -22.22 100.69
CA PHE A 9 -19.44 -21.18 100.01
C PHE A 9 -20.70 -20.87 100.81
N ALA A 10 -20.83 -19.62 101.25
CA ALA A 10 -22.04 -19.08 101.85
C ALA A 10 -22.81 -18.23 100.84
N LYS A 11 -24.14 -18.19 100.96
CA LYS A 11 -24.97 -17.30 100.15
C LYS A 11 -24.65 -15.85 100.52
N SER A 12 -24.24 -15.05 99.54
CA SER A 12 -23.94 -13.63 99.78
C SER A 12 -25.23 -12.86 100.08
N LYS A 13 -25.09 -11.77 100.85
CA LYS A 13 -26.17 -10.79 101.09
C LYS A 13 -26.55 -10.03 99.81
N ILE A 14 -25.64 -9.99 98.83
CA ILE A 14 -25.84 -9.31 97.55
C ILE A 14 -26.80 -10.13 96.68
N LYS A 15 -27.94 -9.53 96.33
CA LYS A 15 -28.95 -10.10 95.44
C LYS A 15 -29.10 -9.22 94.21
N ALA A 16 -28.83 -9.79 93.03
CA ALA A 16 -29.13 -9.17 91.74
C ALA A 16 -30.08 -10.09 90.95
N GLN A 17 -31.11 -9.51 90.32
CA GLN A 17 -32.04 -10.22 89.45
C GLN A 17 -31.77 -9.88 87.99
N PHE A 18 -31.34 -10.87 87.23
CA PHE A 18 -31.13 -10.79 85.78
C PHE A 18 -31.34 -12.20 85.19
N GLU A 19 -31.41 -12.27 83.87
CA GLU A 19 -31.69 -13.51 83.14
C GLU A 19 -30.52 -14.49 83.18
N SER A 20 -30.80 -15.79 83.03
CA SER A 20 -29.74 -16.81 83.02
C SER A 20 -28.67 -16.49 81.99
N ALA A 21 -27.44 -16.31 82.46
CA ALA A 21 -26.33 -15.84 81.65
C ALA A 21 -25.06 -16.61 81.98
N ARG A 22 -24.18 -16.72 80.98
CA ARG A 22 -22.96 -17.55 81.07
C ARG A 22 -21.69 -16.74 81.33
N PHE A 23 -21.56 -15.59 80.68
CA PHE A 23 -20.31 -14.82 80.72
C PHE A 23 -20.45 -13.71 81.75
N VAL A 24 -19.54 -13.72 82.73
CA VAL A 24 -19.53 -12.78 83.86
C VAL A 24 -18.12 -12.23 84.01
N VAL A 25 -18.01 -10.92 84.18
CA VAL A 25 -16.76 -10.21 84.40
C VAL A 25 -16.90 -9.32 85.62
N VAL A 26 -15.96 -9.42 86.55
CA VAL A 26 -15.85 -8.49 87.69
C VAL A 26 -14.90 -7.38 87.27
N GLU A 27 -15.43 -6.15 87.16
CA GLU A 27 -14.60 -4.98 86.86
C GLU A 27 -13.81 -4.57 88.10
N ASN A 28 -14.51 -4.44 89.22
CA ASN A 28 -13.99 -4.08 90.54
C ASN A 28 -14.95 -4.62 91.63
N ASP A 29 -14.66 -4.36 92.90
CA ASP A 29 -15.46 -4.86 94.04
C ASP A 29 -16.92 -4.41 94.06
N ARG A 30 -17.28 -3.40 93.25
CA ARG A 30 -18.63 -2.82 93.19
C ARG A 30 -19.30 -2.93 91.83
N THR A 31 -18.61 -3.36 90.78
CA THR A 31 -19.19 -3.39 89.43
C THR A 31 -18.94 -4.74 88.78
N ILE A 32 -20.04 -5.41 88.44
CA ILE A 32 -20.06 -6.71 87.77
C ILE A 32 -20.81 -6.56 86.45
N TRP A 33 -20.24 -7.12 85.39
CA TRP A 33 -20.86 -7.17 84.08
C TRP A 33 -21.23 -8.59 83.71
N VAL A 34 -22.39 -8.75 83.07
CA VAL A 34 -22.94 -10.04 82.69
C VAL A 34 -23.44 -9.96 81.25
N ALA A 35 -22.97 -10.85 80.38
CA ALA A 35 -23.46 -10.95 79.01
C ALA A 35 -24.53 -12.04 78.89
N HIS A 36 -25.70 -11.65 78.42
CA HIS A 36 -26.75 -12.56 78.00
C HIS A 36 -26.66 -12.76 76.48
N PRO A 37 -26.73 -14.01 75.99
CA PRO A 37 -26.52 -14.31 74.56
C PRO A 37 -27.47 -13.57 73.62
N TYR A 38 -28.69 -13.24 74.07
CA TYR A 38 -29.76 -12.65 73.23
C TYR A 38 -30.37 -11.34 73.74
N LYS A 39 -29.97 -10.85 74.93
CA LYS A 39 -30.62 -9.69 75.59
C LYS A 39 -29.70 -8.49 75.72
N GLY A 40 -28.40 -8.67 75.47
CA GLY A 40 -27.38 -7.65 75.64
C GLY A 40 -26.56 -7.87 76.92
N ILE A 41 -26.10 -6.76 77.50
CA ILE A 41 -25.15 -6.75 78.61
C ILE A 41 -25.81 -6.10 79.82
N TYR A 42 -25.80 -6.80 80.95
CA TYR A 42 -26.19 -6.25 82.25
C TYR A 42 -24.96 -5.70 82.97
N ARG A 43 -25.06 -4.47 83.47
CA ARG A 43 -24.16 -3.91 84.47
C ARG A 43 -24.85 -3.97 85.82
N ILE A 44 -24.15 -4.48 86.82
CA ILE A 44 -24.63 -4.63 88.19
C ILE A 44 -23.68 -3.81 89.06
N ASP A 45 -24.16 -2.67 89.52
CA ASP A 45 -23.45 -1.83 90.47
C ASP A 45 -23.94 -2.16 91.88
N ILE A 46 -23.00 -2.35 92.81
CA ILE A 46 -23.22 -2.77 94.19
C ILE A 46 -22.96 -1.56 95.08
N ASN A 47 -24.01 -1.11 95.76
CA ASN A 47 -23.95 -0.01 96.69
C ASN A 47 -23.25 -0.45 98.00
N PRO A 48 -22.75 0.50 98.82
CA PRO A 48 -22.11 0.19 100.10
C PRO A 48 -23.00 -0.59 101.09
N ASP A 49 -24.32 -0.51 100.94
CA ASP A 49 -25.31 -1.24 101.74
C ASP A 49 -25.60 -2.67 101.21
N ASN A 50 -24.88 -3.12 100.17
CA ASN A 50 -25.08 -4.36 99.42
C ASN A 50 -26.37 -4.42 98.56
N SER A 51 -27.10 -3.32 98.42
CA SER A 51 -28.16 -3.23 97.40
C SER A 51 -27.54 -3.14 96.00
N THR A 52 -28.24 -3.64 94.99
CA THR A 52 -27.73 -3.65 93.60
C THR A 52 -28.57 -2.78 92.70
N HIS A 53 -27.93 -1.96 91.88
CA HIS A 53 -28.53 -1.30 90.74
C HIS A 53 -28.17 -2.06 89.47
N ILE A 54 -29.16 -2.45 88.68
CA ILE A 54 -28.97 -3.27 87.49
C ILE A 54 -29.41 -2.47 86.26
N LYS A 55 -28.53 -2.42 85.27
CA LYS A 55 -28.77 -1.69 84.03
C LYS A 55 -28.52 -2.57 82.82
N LEU A 56 -29.48 -2.59 81.90
CA LEU A 56 -29.39 -3.36 80.66
C LEU A 56 -28.94 -2.46 79.50
N TYR A 57 -27.88 -2.87 78.83
CA TYR A 57 -27.39 -2.28 77.59
C TYR A 57 -27.75 -3.20 76.43
N ASN A 58 -28.43 -2.64 75.42
CA ASN A 58 -28.84 -3.33 74.19
C ASN A 58 -28.58 -2.41 72.97
N GLN A 59 -29.20 -2.69 71.82
CA GLN A 59 -29.04 -1.90 70.60
C GLN A 59 -29.28 -0.40 70.76
N ASN A 60 -30.23 -0.01 71.63
CA ASN A 60 -30.55 1.40 71.88
C ASN A 60 -29.46 2.12 72.69
N LYS A 61 -28.47 1.39 73.20
CA LYS A 61 -27.33 1.88 73.99
C LYS A 61 -25.97 1.56 73.34
N GLY A 62 -25.95 1.41 72.01
CA GLY A 62 -24.72 1.35 71.21
C GLY A 62 -24.17 -0.06 70.93
N LEU A 63 -24.80 -1.12 71.44
CA LEU A 63 -24.45 -2.50 71.07
C LEU A 63 -25.00 -2.83 69.68
N LEU A 64 -24.15 -3.11 68.68
CA LEU A 64 -24.66 -3.29 67.30
C LEU A 64 -25.35 -4.64 67.05
N SER A 65 -25.35 -5.59 67.99
CA SER A 65 -26.15 -6.81 67.91
C SER A 65 -26.62 -7.21 69.31
N SER A 66 -27.82 -7.82 69.37
CA SER A 66 -28.34 -8.44 70.59
C SER A 66 -27.97 -9.93 70.67
N ASN A 67 -27.44 -10.52 69.60
CA ASN A 67 -27.13 -11.94 69.48
C ASN A 67 -25.65 -12.23 69.66
N ASN A 68 -25.35 -13.39 70.26
CA ASN A 68 -23.99 -13.89 70.50
C ASN A 68 -23.10 -12.86 71.21
N ASN A 69 -23.60 -12.34 72.34
CA ASN A 69 -22.84 -11.40 73.17
C ASN A 69 -21.89 -12.14 74.10
N TYR A 70 -20.63 -11.74 74.07
CA TYR A 70 -19.59 -12.18 74.98
C TYR A 70 -19.00 -10.98 75.69
N ILE A 71 -18.55 -11.16 76.94
CA ILE A 71 -17.90 -10.10 77.71
C ILE A 71 -16.60 -10.58 78.32
N PHE A 72 -15.59 -9.73 78.24
CA PHE A 72 -14.23 -10.01 78.67
C PHE A 72 -13.64 -8.80 79.41
N LYS A 73 -12.71 -9.05 80.33
CA LYS A 73 -11.81 -8.04 80.88
C LYS A 73 -10.43 -8.25 80.29
N ILE A 74 -9.98 -7.32 79.44
CA ILE A 74 -8.70 -7.42 78.72
C ILE A 74 -7.97 -6.09 78.90
N LYS A 75 -6.71 -6.10 79.38
CA LYS A 75 -5.92 -4.89 79.62
C LYS A 75 -6.66 -3.86 80.49
N ASN A 76 -7.37 -4.35 81.51
CA ASN A 76 -8.25 -3.56 82.39
C ASN A 76 -9.40 -2.82 81.68
N ARG A 77 -9.77 -3.24 80.47
CA ARG A 77 -10.92 -2.74 79.70
C ARG A 77 -12.04 -3.75 79.73
N ILE A 78 -13.28 -3.27 79.79
CA ILE A 78 -14.47 -4.09 79.59
C ILE A 78 -14.74 -4.15 78.10
N VAL A 79 -14.53 -5.33 77.52
CA VAL A 79 -14.63 -5.58 76.09
C VAL A 79 -15.81 -6.48 75.84
N VAL A 80 -16.73 -6.04 75.00
CA VAL A 80 -17.88 -6.82 74.56
C VAL A 80 -17.66 -7.24 73.12
N SER A 81 -17.82 -8.52 72.84
CA SER A 81 -17.82 -9.04 71.48
C SER A 81 -19.24 -9.40 71.06
N THR A 82 -19.58 -9.04 69.83
CA THR A 82 -20.83 -9.42 69.17
C THR A 82 -20.52 -9.89 67.75
N GLU A 83 -21.53 -10.35 67.02
CA GLU A 83 -21.40 -10.69 65.59
C GLU A 83 -20.89 -9.52 64.73
N ASN A 84 -21.08 -8.28 65.22
CA ASN A 84 -20.67 -7.06 64.54
C ASN A 84 -19.32 -6.50 65.03
N GLY A 85 -18.53 -7.27 65.79
CA GLY A 85 -17.17 -6.93 66.22
C GLY A 85 -17.01 -6.66 67.72
N LEU A 86 -15.94 -5.93 68.06
CA LEU A 86 -15.54 -5.62 69.44
C LEU A 86 -15.92 -4.19 69.86
N TYR A 87 -16.43 -4.08 71.09
CA TYR A 87 -16.94 -2.87 71.69
C TYR A 87 -16.32 -2.63 73.07
N GLU A 88 -16.17 -1.38 73.46
CA GLU A 88 -15.76 -0.96 74.80
C GLU A 88 -16.86 -0.10 75.42
N TYR A 89 -16.98 -0.20 76.74
CA TYR A 89 -17.89 0.65 77.49
C TYR A 89 -17.33 2.07 77.59
N ASN A 90 -18.13 3.06 77.20
CA ASN A 90 -17.81 4.48 77.33
C ASN A 90 -18.61 5.07 78.48
N GLU A 91 -17.92 5.43 79.57
CA GLU A 91 -18.53 5.99 80.77
C GLU A 91 -19.24 7.33 80.53
N GLN A 92 -18.68 8.19 79.68
CA GLN A 92 -19.23 9.53 79.41
C GLN A 92 -20.55 9.45 78.66
N LYS A 93 -20.67 8.50 77.73
CA LYS A 93 -21.89 8.29 76.92
C LYS A 93 -22.88 7.32 77.57
N ASP A 94 -22.46 6.62 78.62
CA ASP A 94 -23.23 5.53 79.22
C ASP A 94 -23.73 4.53 78.16
N GLY A 95 -22.78 3.99 77.41
CA GLY A 95 -23.07 3.08 76.30
C GLY A 95 -21.84 2.40 75.74
N PHE A 96 -22.03 1.52 74.77
CA PHE A 96 -20.94 0.82 74.09
C PHE A 96 -20.59 1.50 72.77
N GLU A 97 -19.30 1.54 72.45
CA GLU A 97 -18.80 2.01 71.16
C GLU A 97 -17.74 1.06 70.61
N VAL A 98 -17.51 1.07 69.30
CA VAL A 98 -16.53 0.20 68.65
C VAL A 98 -15.15 0.44 69.26
N SER A 99 -14.48 -0.63 69.68
CA SER A 99 -13.17 -0.54 70.30
C SER A 99 -12.15 0.05 69.33
N ALA A 100 -11.68 1.26 69.63
CA ALA A 100 -10.58 1.88 68.87
C ALA A 100 -9.27 1.09 69.04
N TYR A 101 -9.07 0.47 70.20
CA TYR A 101 -7.88 -0.34 70.51
C TYR A 101 -7.78 -1.58 69.62
N PHE A 102 -8.87 -2.34 69.50
CA PHE A 102 -8.86 -3.59 68.71
C PHE A 102 -9.13 -3.39 67.22
N LYS A 103 -9.65 -2.23 66.80
CA LYS A 103 -10.03 -1.93 65.41
C LYS A 103 -8.92 -2.24 64.41
N ASN A 104 -7.67 -1.87 64.73
CA ASN A 104 -6.52 -2.05 63.84
C ASN A 104 -5.76 -3.38 64.07
N ILE A 105 -6.13 -4.13 65.10
CA ILE A 105 -5.45 -5.38 65.49
C ILE A 105 -6.25 -6.59 65.02
N LEU A 106 -7.53 -6.66 65.39
CA LEU A 106 -8.40 -7.82 65.15
C LEU A 106 -9.49 -7.57 64.11
N ASN A 107 -9.60 -6.34 63.59
CA ASN A 107 -10.60 -5.90 62.62
C ASN A 107 -12.06 -6.12 63.10
N LYS A 108 -13.05 -5.82 62.24
CA LYS A 108 -14.48 -6.06 62.53
C LYS A 108 -14.88 -7.50 62.23
N ARG A 109 -14.46 -8.47 63.06
CA ARG A 109 -14.88 -9.87 62.96
C ARG A 109 -15.47 -10.39 64.27
N ASP A 110 -16.25 -11.45 64.19
CA ASP A 110 -16.84 -12.10 65.35
C ASP A 110 -15.73 -12.77 66.18
N ILE A 111 -15.65 -12.42 67.46
CA ILE A 111 -14.68 -13.04 68.37
C ILE A 111 -15.47 -13.71 69.49
N ARG A 112 -15.32 -15.02 69.63
CA ARG A 112 -16.07 -15.79 70.62
C ARG A 112 -15.32 -15.93 71.94
N TYR A 113 -14.02 -15.68 71.91
CA TYR A 113 -13.14 -15.85 73.06
C TYR A 113 -12.05 -14.79 73.04
N LEU A 114 -11.81 -14.16 74.20
CA LEU A 114 -10.64 -13.33 74.47
C LEU A 114 -10.08 -13.67 75.85
N LYS A 115 -8.76 -13.80 75.94
CA LYS A 115 -8.07 -14.01 77.21
C LYS A 115 -6.68 -13.38 77.18
N GLU A 116 -6.38 -12.57 78.20
CA GLU A 116 -5.03 -12.06 78.43
C GLU A 116 -4.18 -13.11 79.15
N ASP A 117 -2.94 -13.30 78.68
CA ASP A 117 -1.94 -14.14 79.35
C ASP A 117 -1.04 -13.33 80.31
N PRO A 118 -0.24 -13.98 81.18
CA PRO A 118 0.64 -13.29 82.11
C PRO A 118 1.75 -12.45 81.45
N SER A 119 2.07 -12.72 80.18
CA SER A 119 3.03 -11.92 79.40
C SER A 119 2.37 -10.70 78.75
N GLY A 120 1.06 -10.56 78.91
CA GLY A 120 0.26 -9.49 78.34
C GLY A 120 -0.16 -9.70 76.89
N ASN A 121 0.01 -10.89 76.33
CA ASN A 121 -0.55 -11.22 75.02
C ASN A 121 -2.04 -11.52 75.12
N ILE A 122 -2.74 -11.43 74.00
CA ILE A 122 -4.19 -11.64 73.96
C ILE A 122 -4.49 -12.84 73.07
N TRP A 123 -4.95 -13.92 73.68
CA TRP A 123 -5.46 -15.10 73.00
C TRP A 123 -6.90 -14.85 72.54
N PHE A 124 -7.20 -15.25 71.32
CA PHE A 124 -8.53 -15.10 70.75
C PHE A 124 -8.95 -16.33 69.95
N VAL A 125 -10.26 -16.53 69.85
CA VAL A 125 -10.86 -17.51 68.93
C VAL A 125 -11.93 -16.84 68.09
N ARG A 126 -11.82 -17.02 66.77
CA ARG A 126 -12.79 -16.57 65.75
C ARG A 126 -13.10 -17.75 64.84
N GLU A 127 -14.35 -18.00 64.47
CA GLU A 127 -14.70 -19.08 63.52
C GLU A 127 -14.03 -20.46 63.78
N LYS A 128 -13.76 -20.82 65.05
CA LYS A 128 -12.98 -22.03 65.46
C LYS A 128 -11.48 -22.02 65.10
N GLU A 129 -10.93 -20.86 64.74
CA GLU A 129 -9.51 -20.59 64.57
C GLU A 129 -8.93 -19.96 65.84
N LEU A 130 -7.86 -20.55 66.36
CA LEU A 130 -7.09 -19.97 67.45
C LEU A 130 -6.07 -18.98 66.91
N GLY A 131 -5.93 -17.85 67.59
CA GLY A 131 -4.81 -16.95 67.39
C GLY A 131 -4.37 -16.26 68.68
N ILE A 132 -3.19 -15.66 68.59
CA ILE A 132 -2.64 -14.79 69.63
C ILE A 132 -2.28 -13.44 69.02
N VAL A 133 -2.59 -12.37 69.73
CA VAL A 133 -1.99 -11.06 69.50
C VAL A 133 -0.74 -10.97 70.37
N ASP A 134 0.42 -11.10 69.72
CA ASP A 134 1.73 -10.99 70.34
C ASP A 134 2.12 -9.51 70.49
N PHE A 135 2.40 -9.11 71.73
CA PHE A 135 2.84 -7.75 72.10
C PHE A 135 4.32 -7.70 72.49
N SER A 136 5.08 -8.77 72.27
CA SER A 136 6.52 -8.81 72.61
C SER A 136 7.41 -7.94 71.71
N GLY A 137 6.92 -7.49 70.54
CA GLY A 137 7.65 -6.63 69.61
C GLY A 137 7.22 -5.15 69.65
N ASN A 138 7.79 -4.34 68.75
CA ASN A 138 7.49 -2.90 68.63
C ASN A 138 6.03 -2.60 68.23
N SER A 139 5.36 -3.56 67.60
CA SER A 139 3.97 -3.44 67.14
C SER A 139 3.22 -4.76 67.38
N PRO A 140 1.92 -4.73 67.72
CA PRO A 140 1.12 -5.93 67.89
C PRO A 140 1.11 -6.78 66.62
N LYS A 141 1.35 -8.08 66.75
CA LYS A 141 1.29 -9.05 65.64
C LYS A 141 0.25 -10.12 65.90
N VAL A 142 -0.60 -10.38 64.91
CA VAL A 142 -1.56 -11.48 64.98
C VAL A 142 -0.90 -12.74 64.43
N ILE A 143 -0.77 -13.76 65.28
CA ILE A 143 -0.19 -15.06 64.94
C ILE A 143 -1.30 -16.12 65.04
N PRO A 144 -1.78 -16.68 63.91
CA PRO A 144 -2.74 -17.77 63.93
C PRO A 144 -2.05 -19.12 64.21
N PHE A 145 -2.79 -20.08 64.76
CA PHE A 145 -2.34 -21.47 65.00
C PHE A 145 -3.09 -22.45 64.07
N PRO A 146 -2.69 -22.55 62.79
CA PRO A 146 -3.35 -23.45 61.82
C PRO A 146 -3.47 -24.89 62.30
N GLU A 147 -2.49 -25.37 63.08
CA GLU A 147 -2.45 -26.72 63.62
C GLU A 147 -3.64 -27.06 64.52
N LEU A 148 -4.28 -26.03 65.08
CA LEU A 148 -5.40 -26.15 66.02
C LEU A 148 -6.74 -25.71 65.41
N ASN A 149 -6.76 -25.31 64.14
CA ASN A 149 -7.99 -24.96 63.45
C ASN A 149 -8.99 -26.13 63.50
N ASN A 150 -10.24 -25.83 63.88
CA ASN A 150 -11.32 -26.81 64.03
C ASN A 150 -11.08 -27.92 65.07
N LYS A 151 -10.11 -27.74 65.98
CA LYS A 151 -9.82 -28.73 67.06
C LYS A 151 -10.31 -28.31 68.44
N LEU A 152 -10.80 -27.07 68.57
CA LEU A 152 -11.31 -26.49 69.81
C LEU A 152 -12.78 -26.85 70.05
N VAL A 153 -13.19 -26.89 71.31
CA VAL A 153 -14.59 -27.09 71.69
C VAL A 153 -15.37 -25.82 71.42
N SER A 154 -16.22 -25.84 70.39
CA SER A 154 -16.98 -24.65 69.99
C SER A 154 -17.91 -24.16 71.10
N GLY A 155 -17.81 -22.88 71.42
CA GLY A 155 -18.54 -22.25 72.51
C GLY A 155 -18.00 -22.58 73.89
N PHE A 156 -16.98 -23.41 74.04
CA PHE A 156 -16.30 -23.71 75.30
C PHE A 156 -14.79 -23.55 75.14
N GLU A 157 -14.39 -22.57 74.34
CA GLU A 157 -13.00 -22.21 74.13
C GLU A 157 -12.34 -21.89 75.48
N ASN A 158 -11.17 -22.48 75.71
CA ASN A 158 -10.43 -22.26 76.94
C ASN A 158 -8.93 -22.31 76.69
N VAL A 159 -8.27 -21.21 77.00
CA VAL A 159 -6.81 -21.08 76.99
C VAL A 159 -6.35 -20.74 78.40
N TYR A 160 -5.58 -21.64 78.99
CA TYR A 160 -4.94 -21.47 80.29
C TYR A 160 -3.44 -21.28 80.08
N ALA A 161 -3.00 -20.03 80.09
CA ALA A 161 -1.58 -19.68 80.02
C ALA A 161 -1.01 -19.55 81.43
N PHE A 162 -0.26 -20.56 81.88
CA PHE A 162 0.47 -20.50 83.15
C PHE A 162 1.69 -19.58 83.03
N ASP A 163 2.45 -19.77 81.95
CA ASP A 163 3.57 -18.91 81.54
C ASP A 163 3.77 -19.00 80.01
N LYS A 164 4.82 -18.37 79.48
CA LYS A 164 5.15 -18.35 78.03
C LYS A 164 5.55 -19.70 77.42
N HIS A 165 5.92 -20.68 78.24
CA HIS A 165 6.27 -22.04 77.86
C HIS A 165 5.15 -23.06 78.13
N ASN A 166 4.20 -22.70 78.98
CA ASN A 166 3.15 -23.59 79.47
C ASN A 166 1.77 -22.99 79.21
N ILE A 167 1.30 -23.16 77.97
CA ILE A 167 -0.06 -22.81 77.58
C ILE A 167 -0.85 -24.09 77.32
N ILE A 168 -1.96 -24.25 78.04
CA ILE A 168 -2.89 -25.38 77.90
C ILE A 168 -4.14 -24.89 77.18
N ILE A 169 -4.47 -25.50 76.05
CA ILE A 169 -5.61 -25.14 75.21
C ILE A 169 -6.59 -26.31 75.20
N GLY A 170 -7.83 -26.08 75.62
CA GLY A 170 -8.89 -27.08 75.59
C GLY A 170 -9.26 -27.46 74.16
N GLY A 171 -9.32 -28.77 73.89
CA GLY A 171 -9.69 -29.33 72.60
C GLY A 171 -10.80 -30.37 72.72
N GLU A 172 -11.41 -30.74 71.59
CA GLU A 172 -12.49 -31.73 71.58
C GLU A 172 -12.06 -33.11 72.10
N LYS A 173 -10.77 -33.46 71.94
CA LYS A 173 -10.19 -34.74 72.35
C LYS A 173 -9.30 -34.66 73.59
N GLY A 174 -9.41 -33.59 74.39
CA GLY A 174 -8.58 -33.36 75.57
C GLY A 174 -8.01 -31.95 75.61
N PHE A 175 -6.69 -31.82 75.68
CA PHE A 175 -6.02 -30.52 75.66
C PHE A 175 -4.74 -30.56 74.83
N TYR A 176 -4.32 -29.39 74.36
CA TYR A 176 -3.03 -29.16 73.71
C TYR A 176 -2.13 -28.40 74.66
N HIS A 177 -0.87 -28.82 74.78
CA HIS A 177 0.17 -28.05 75.44
C HIS A 177 1.03 -27.36 74.39
N VAL A 178 1.19 -26.05 74.54
CA VAL A 178 1.94 -25.19 73.61
C VAL A 178 3.00 -24.43 74.39
N ASP A 179 4.25 -24.62 73.98
CA ASP A 179 5.36 -23.74 74.31
C ASP A 179 5.44 -22.64 73.24
N PHE A 180 4.98 -21.44 73.59
CA PHE A 180 4.85 -20.37 72.62
C PHE A 180 6.20 -19.76 72.23
N GLU A 181 7.16 -19.70 73.14
CA GLU A 181 8.52 -19.25 72.81
C GLU A 181 9.19 -20.21 71.83
N LYS A 182 9.07 -21.52 72.07
CA LYS A 182 9.57 -22.52 71.12
C LYS A 182 8.84 -22.47 69.79
N TYR A 183 7.52 -22.22 69.80
CA TYR A 183 6.72 -22.06 68.59
C TYR A 183 7.21 -20.89 67.73
N LYS A 184 7.44 -19.71 68.33
CA LYS A 184 7.95 -18.52 67.62
C LYS A 184 9.34 -18.72 67.00
N GLN A 185 10.18 -19.52 67.64
CA GLN A 185 11.54 -19.80 67.17
C GLN A 185 11.58 -20.87 66.07
N ASN A 186 10.46 -21.52 65.77
CA ASN A 186 10.42 -22.56 64.77
C ASN A 186 10.75 -22.03 63.36
N ARG A 187 11.83 -22.53 62.77
CA ARG A 187 12.29 -22.22 61.41
C ARG A 187 11.97 -23.37 60.47
N THR A 188 10.69 -23.68 60.31
CA THR A 188 10.26 -24.70 59.34
C THR A 188 10.73 -24.29 57.94
N THR A 189 11.53 -25.14 57.30
CA THR A 189 11.95 -24.93 55.92
C THR A 189 10.77 -25.22 54.98
N LEU A 190 10.32 -24.20 54.28
CA LEU A 190 9.26 -24.34 53.28
C LEU A 190 9.87 -24.63 51.92
N GLN A 191 9.28 -25.57 51.20
CA GLN A 191 9.59 -25.82 49.80
C GLN A 191 8.39 -25.42 48.94
N THR A 192 8.58 -24.38 48.12
CA THR A 192 7.62 -23.97 47.09
C THR A 192 7.94 -24.69 45.79
N GLN A 193 6.91 -25.19 45.12
CA GLN A 193 7.01 -25.80 43.81
C GLN A 193 5.98 -25.19 42.87
N ILE A 194 6.42 -24.89 41.66
CA ILE A 194 5.51 -24.64 40.53
C ILE A 194 4.98 -26.02 40.11
N ARG A 195 3.67 -26.16 40.04
CA ARG A 195 2.98 -27.42 39.70
C ARG A 195 2.60 -27.45 38.24
N ILE A 196 2.04 -26.36 37.74
CA ILE A 196 1.54 -26.23 36.37
C ILE A 196 1.99 -24.89 35.80
N ALA A 197 2.48 -24.91 34.57
CA ALA A 197 2.47 -23.76 33.69
C ALA A 197 1.73 -24.15 32.41
N ARG A 198 0.68 -23.42 32.05
CA ARG A 198 -0.10 -23.66 30.83
C ARG A 198 -0.34 -22.36 30.08
N SER A 199 -0.35 -22.43 28.76
CA SER A 199 -0.89 -21.35 27.95
C SER A 199 -2.40 -21.41 27.98
N ILE A 200 -3.02 -20.26 28.18
CA ILE A 200 -4.47 -20.08 28.18
C ILE A 200 -4.84 -19.22 26.96
N GLY A 201 -5.75 -19.68 26.13
CA GLY A 201 -6.09 -18.97 24.89
C GLY A 201 -7.08 -19.71 24.01
N LYS A 202 -6.98 -19.52 22.69
CA LYS A 202 -7.85 -20.26 21.73
C LYS A 202 -7.61 -21.77 21.75
N LYS A 203 -6.40 -22.18 22.13
CA LYS A 203 -6.01 -23.58 22.33
C LYS A 203 -5.12 -23.62 23.56
N ASP A 204 -5.60 -24.25 24.61
CA ASP A 204 -4.81 -24.43 25.83
C ASP A 204 -3.72 -25.47 25.59
N SER A 205 -2.58 -25.29 26.25
CA SER A 205 -1.47 -26.24 26.16
C SER A 205 -0.70 -26.28 27.47
N LEU A 206 -0.42 -27.49 27.94
CA LEU A 206 0.41 -27.72 29.11
C LEU A 206 1.88 -27.52 28.70
N LEU A 207 2.54 -26.55 29.31
CA LEU A 207 3.95 -26.26 29.08
C LEU A 207 4.82 -26.98 30.09
N TYR A 208 4.35 -27.05 31.34
CA TYR A 208 5.02 -27.72 32.44
C TYR A 208 4.00 -28.34 33.38
N GLY A 209 4.21 -29.61 33.74
CA GLY A 209 3.32 -30.39 34.62
C GLY A 209 3.98 -30.88 35.91
N GLY A 210 5.13 -30.33 36.31
CA GLY A 210 5.76 -30.65 37.59
C GLY A 210 6.81 -31.76 37.60
N TYR A 211 7.12 -32.38 36.44
CA TYR A 211 7.97 -33.59 36.36
C TYR A 211 9.10 -33.54 35.31
N LEU A 212 9.46 -32.36 34.79
CA LEU A 212 10.53 -32.21 33.79
C LEU A 212 11.60 -31.21 34.27
N THR A 213 12.87 -31.54 34.04
CA THR A 213 13.98 -30.61 34.28
C THR A 213 13.78 -29.37 33.41
N HIS A 214 13.96 -28.18 33.99
CA HIS A 214 13.65 -26.88 33.39
C HIS A 214 14.42 -26.66 32.07
N GLN A 215 13.90 -27.16 30.96
CA GLN A 215 14.35 -26.72 29.65
C GLN A 215 13.71 -25.36 29.38
N LYS A 216 14.53 -24.44 28.85
CA LYS A 216 14.09 -23.11 28.44
C LYS A 216 12.94 -23.28 27.46
N THR A 217 11.74 -22.90 27.87
CA THR A 217 10.53 -23.09 27.08
C THR A 217 10.35 -21.89 26.15
N GLU A 218 10.37 -22.12 24.85
CA GLU A 218 10.10 -21.10 23.84
C GLU A 218 8.65 -21.21 23.36
N LEU A 219 7.94 -20.09 23.42
CA LEU A 219 6.51 -20.01 23.14
C LEU A 219 6.25 -19.15 21.90
N PRO A 220 5.41 -19.61 20.96
CA PRO A 220 4.91 -18.75 19.90
C PRO A 220 4.18 -17.53 20.46
N TYR A 221 4.21 -16.40 19.73
CA TYR A 221 3.54 -15.16 20.14
C TYR A 221 2.05 -15.33 20.49
N GLY A 222 1.35 -16.26 19.83
CA GLY A 222 -0.06 -16.55 20.11
C GLY A 222 -0.33 -17.24 21.45
N MET A 223 0.71 -17.72 22.14
CA MET A 223 0.64 -18.40 23.45
C MET A 223 1.20 -17.48 24.54
N ASN A 224 0.80 -16.21 24.50
CA ASN A 224 1.32 -15.14 25.38
C ASN A 224 0.46 -14.86 26.63
N SER A 225 -0.58 -15.66 26.85
CA SER A 225 -1.35 -15.65 28.09
C SER A 225 -1.05 -16.95 28.82
N LEU A 226 -0.58 -16.83 30.07
CA LEU A 226 -0.03 -17.92 30.85
C LEU A 226 -0.68 -18.00 32.22
N HIS A 227 -1.00 -19.22 32.61
CA HIS A 227 -1.52 -19.55 33.94
C HIS A 227 -0.51 -20.43 34.67
N PHE A 228 -0.16 -20.02 35.88
CA PHE A 228 0.76 -20.72 36.76
C PHE A 228 0.01 -21.19 38.00
N GLU A 229 0.22 -22.45 38.38
CA GLU A 229 -0.24 -23.00 39.65
C GLU A 229 0.98 -23.43 40.46
N TYR A 230 0.94 -23.16 41.75
CA TYR A 230 2.05 -23.40 42.65
C TYR A 230 1.55 -23.84 44.02
N SER A 231 2.41 -24.56 44.74
CA SER A 231 2.09 -25.11 46.05
C SER A 231 3.31 -25.14 46.94
N ALA A 232 3.13 -24.96 48.23
CA ALA A 232 4.15 -25.27 49.22
C ALA A 232 3.85 -26.57 49.96
N ILE A 233 4.91 -27.31 50.29
CA ILE A 233 4.80 -28.58 51.01
C ILE A 233 4.74 -28.29 52.51
N LEU A 234 3.53 -28.08 53.03
CA LEU A 234 3.25 -28.01 54.46
C LEU A 234 1.88 -28.64 54.75
N PHE A 235 1.90 -29.91 55.16
CA PHE A 235 0.67 -30.70 55.35
C PHE A 235 -0.12 -30.23 56.57
N GLY A 236 -1.44 -30.15 56.41
CA GLY A 236 -2.37 -29.78 57.49
C GLY A 236 -2.44 -28.28 57.80
N GLN A 237 -1.70 -27.44 57.07
CA GLN A 237 -1.64 -25.99 57.28
C GLN A 237 -1.81 -25.19 55.96
N GLN A 238 -2.25 -25.83 54.88
CA GLN A 238 -2.27 -25.24 53.54
C GLN A 238 -3.11 -23.94 53.45
N ALA A 239 -4.19 -23.84 54.23
CA ALA A 239 -5.04 -22.65 54.26
C ALA A 239 -4.31 -21.37 54.76
N ASN A 240 -3.20 -21.54 55.49
CA ASN A 240 -2.45 -20.46 56.12
C ASN A 240 -1.11 -20.20 55.42
N ILE A 241 -0.86 -20.84 54.28
CA ILE A 241 0.29 -20.53 53.45
C ILE A 241 -0.06 -19.35 52.56
N GLU A 242 0.81 -18.36 52.56
CA GLU A 242 0.71 -17.23 51.64
C GLU A 242 1.84 -17.30 50.62
N TYR A 243 1.55 -16.84 49.41
CA TYR A 243 2.45 -16.81 48.28
C TYR A 243 2.70 -15.37 47.84
N SER A 244 3.92 -15.14 47.37
CA SER A 244 4.31 -13.92 46.66
C SER A 244 5.01 -14.34 45.39
N TYR A 245 4.68 -13.68 44.29
CA TYR A 245 5.20 -13.98 42.97
C TYR A 245 5.77 -12.74 42.29
N CYS A 246 6.61 -12.96 41.28
CA CYS A 246 7.22 -11.91 40.46
C CYS A 246 7.55 -12.48 39.08
N LEU A 247 7.11 -11.80 38.03
CA LEU A 247 7.51 -12.10 36.66
C LEU A 247 8.64 -11.16 36.23
N LYS A 248 9.89 -11.61 36.34
CA LYS A 248 11.04 -10.84 35.86
C LYS A 248 10.93 -10.62 34.35
N GLY A 249 11.13 -9.38 33.92
CA GLY A 249 10.89 -8.93 32.54
C GLY A 249 9.54 -8.25 32.34
N PHE A 250 8.66 -8.26 33.35
CA PHE A 250 7.35 -7.61 33.31
C PHE A 250 7.01 -6.84 34.59
N ASP A 251 7.13 -7.49 35.76
CA ASP A 251 6.84 -6.91 37.06
C ASP A 251 8.01 -6.06 37.60
N LYS A 252 7.70 -5.01 38.36
CA LYS A 252 8.70 -4.15 39.03
C LYS A 252 9.26 -4.76 40.32
N GLY A 253 8.56 -5.72 40.92
CA GLY A 253 8.91 -6.31 42.20
C GLY A 253 7.95 -7.44 42.59
N TRP A 254 8.14 -7.97 43.80
CA TRP A 254 7.30 -9.02 44.36
C TRP A 254 5.87 -8.53 44.62
N SER A 255 4.89 -9.40 44.38
CA SER A 255 3.50 -9.15 44.71
C SER A 255 3.27 -9.06 46.23
N ASN A 256 2.16 -8.46 46.63
CA ASN A 256 1.62 -8.64 47.97
C ASN A 256 1.38 -10.14 48.24
N TRP A 257 1.48 -10.52 49.51
CA TRP A 257 1.23 -11.88 49.96
C TRP A 257 -0.26 -12.22 49.84
N SER A 258 -0.55 -13.40 49.30
CA SER A 258 -1.91 -13.90 49.08
C SER A 258 -1.98 -15.40 49.28
N ASN A 259 -3.11 -15.90 49.76
CA ASN A 259 -3.37 -17.35 49.90
C ASN A 259 -3.78 -18.02 48.57
N LYS A 260 -3.85 -17.29 47.46
CA LYS A 260 -4.18 -17.86 46.15
C LYS A 260 -2.99 -18.65 45.59
N PRO A 261 -3.14 -19.97 45.31
CA PRO A 261 -2.06 -20.83 44.82
C PRO A 261 -1.87 -20.74 43.29
N GLU A 262 -2.28 -19.63 42.68
CA GLU A 262 -2.28 -19.48 41.23
C GLU A 262 -2.02 -18.03 40.81
N LYS A 263 -1.54 -17.86 39.58
CA LYS A 263 -1.38 -16.55 38.97
C LYS A 263 -1.52 -16.62 37.46
N GLU A 264 -2.32 -15.70 36.93
CA GLU A 264 -2.50 -15.47 35.51
C GLU A 264 -1.78 -14.20 35.04
N TYR A 265 -1.13 -14.29 33.87
CA TYR A 265 -0.64 -13.16 33.09
C TYR A 265 -1.23 -13.23 31.68
N THR A 266 -1.72 -12.11 31.17
CA THR A 266 -2.37 -12.04 29.85
C THR A 266 -1.61 -11.11 28.91
N ASN A 267 -1.60 -11.43 27.62
CA ASN A 267 -1.06 -10.58 26.56
C ASN A 267 0.40 -10.15 26.79
N LEU A 268 1.25 -11.07 27.23
CA LEU A 268 2.66 -10.78 27.44
C LEU A 268 3.34 -10.40 26.10
N PRO A 269 4.15 -9.33 26.07
CA PRO A 269 4.95 -9.00 24.89
C PRO A 269 5.98 -10.09 24.54
N ALA A 270 6.58 -9.97 23.35
CA ALA A 270 7.73 -10.80 23.01
C ALA A 270 8.92 -10.44 23.88
N GLY A 271 9.61 -11.44 24.43
CA GLY A 271 10.69 -11.22 25.40
C GLY A 271 11.07 -12.45 26.20
N ASN A 272 12.09 -12.29 27.04
CA ASN A 272 12.54 -13.31 27.98
C ASN A 272 11.96 -13.03 29.37
N TYR A 273 11.38 -14.05 29.98
CA TYR A 273 10.72 -13.95 31.27
C TYR A 273 11.18 -15.03 32.23
N VAL A 274 11.14 -14.72 33.52
CA VAL A 274 11.32 -15.71 34.59
C VAL A 274 10.22 -15.51 35.61
N PHE A 275 9.27 -16.44 35.65
CA PHE A 275 8.26 -16.47 36.70
C PHE A 275 8.90 -16.98 37.98
N GLN A 276 8.81 -16.22 39.06
CA GLN A 276 9.33 -16.58 40.38
C GLN A 276 8.20 -16.60 41.39
N VAL A 277 8.20 -17.59 42.28
CA VAL A 277 7.23 -17.68 43.38
C VAL A 277 7.91 -18.19 44.64
N LYS A 278 7.54 -17.60 45.78
CA LYS A 278 7.93 -18.04 47.12
C LYS A 278 6.71 -18.09 48.02
N SER A 279 6.78 -18.94 49.04
CA SER A 279 5.73 -19.09 50.04
C SER A 279 6.22 -18.62 51.40
N ARG A 280 5.30 -18.25 52.29
CA ARG A 280 5.56 -18.09 53.71
C ARG A 280 4.49 -18.77 54.56
N ASN A 281 4.87 -19.20 55.76
CA ASN A 281 3.92 -19.71 56.75
C ASN A 281 3.42 -18.61 57.69
N ASN A 282 2.54 -18.98 58.62
CA ASN A 282 1.97 -18.11 59.65
C ASN A 282 3.01 -17.43 60.57
N LEU A 283 4.20 -18.01 60.71
CA LEU A 283 5.31 -17.43 61.47
C LEU A 283 6.19 -16.47 60.64
N GLY A 284 5.92 -16.36 59.33
CA GLY A 284 6.69 -15.53 58.40
C GLY A 284 7.99 -16.18 57.93
N ASN A 285 8.19 -17.49 58.16
CA ASN A 285 9.31 -18.19 57.54
C ASN A 285 9.05 -18.28 56.03
N GLU A 286 9.98 -17.83 55.21
CA GLU A 286 9.86 -17.82 53.75
C GLU A 286 10.58 -19.01 53.12
N SER A 287 10.06 -19.52 52.00
CA SER A 287 10.77 -20.48 51.16
C SER A 287 11.81 -19.81 50.29
N VAL A 288 12.76 -20.59 49.78
CA VAL A 288 13.53 -20.21 48.59
C VAL A 288 12.55 -20.01 47.43
N ALA A 289 12.83 -19.04 46.55
CA ALA A 289 12.02 -18.77 45.37
C ALA A 289 12.19 -19.88 44.32
N CYS A 290 11.08 -20.51 43.93
CA CYS A 290 11.01 -21.40 42.78
C CYS A 290 10.91 -20.55 41.50
N SER A 291 11.62 -20.93 40.44
CA SER A 291 11.72 -20.12 39.21
C SER A 291 11.45 -20.94 37.97
N TYR A 292 10.68 -20.39 37.03
CA TYR A 292 10.37 -20.99 35.73
C TYR A 292 10.72 -20.00 34.60
N PRO A 293 11.82 -20.23 33.86
CA PRO A 293 12.22 -19.38 32.74
C PRO A 293 11.51 -19.77 31.45
N PHE A 294 11.02 -18.78 30.70
CA PHE A 294 10.41 -18.97 29.38
C PHE A 294 10.66 -17.76 28.48
N THR A 295 10.51 -17.95 27.17
CA THR A 295 10.68 -16.90 26.16
C THR A 295 9.47 -16.86 25.25
N ILE A 296 8.90 -15.68 25.01
CA ILE A 296 7.84 -15.46 24.03
C ILE A 296 8.50 -14.93 22.75
N LEU A 297 8.38 -15.69 21.67
CA LEU A 297 8.92 -15.35 20.36
C LEU A 297 8.15 -14.19 19.74
N PRO A 298 8.81 -13.32 18.95
CA PRO A 298 8.13 -12.27 18.20
C PRO A 298 7.17 -12.86 17.16
N PRO A 299 6.11 -12.13 16.79
CA PRO A 299 5.20 -12.58 15.74
C PRO A 299 5.91 -12.67 14.39
N TRP A 300 5.43 -13.57 13.52
CA TRP A 300 6.08 -13.86 12.23
C TRP A 300 6.27 -12.63 11.33
N TYR A 301 5.37 -11.66 11.38
CA TYR A 301 5.43 -10.41 10.61
C TYR A 301 6.46 -9.38 11.15
N GLN A 302 7.04 -9.63 12.33
CA GLN A 302 8.13 -8.84 12.91
C GLN A 302 9.48 -9.55 12.85
N THR A 303 9.60 -10.62 12.04
CA THR A 303 10.87 -11.32 11.83
C THR A 303 11.76 -10.56 10.85
N GLN A 304 13.08 -10.75 10.93
CA GLN A 304 14.04 -10.14 9.98
C GLN A 304 13.73 -10.53 8.51
N TRP A 305 13.24 -11.75 8.28
CA TRP A 305 12.79 -12.19 6.96
C TRP A 305 11.54 -11.46 6.47
N ALA A 306 10.57 -11.15 7.36
CA ALA A 306 9.41 -10.36 6.99
C ALA A 306 9.81 -8.95 6.51
N TYR A 307 10.79 -8.31 7.18
CA TYR A 307 11.36 -7.04 6.71
C TYR A 307 12.04 -7.17 5.34
N PHE A 308 12.75 -8.27 5.08
CA PHE A 308 13.33 -8.54 3.76
C PHE A 308 12.24 -8.66 2.68
N VAL A 309 11.15 -9.38 2.95
CA VAL A 309 10.01 -9.50 2.04
C VAL A 309 9.34 -8.14 1.82
N TYR A 310 9.14 -7.33 2.86
CA TYR A 310 8.60 -5.98 2.71
C TYR A 310 9.50 -5.09 1.85
N CYS A 311 10.81 -5.18 2.01
CA CYS A 311 11.77 -4.49 1.16
C CYS A 311 11.67 -4.95 -0.31
N LEU A 312 11.58 -6.26 -0.55
CA LEU A 312 11.40 -6.81 -1.90
C LEU A 312 10.08 -6.38 -2.53
N LEU A 313 8.98 -6.39 -1.77
CA LEU A 313 7.65 -5.97 -2.25
C LEU A 313 7.65 -4.47 -2.57
N PHE A 314 8.31 -3.66 -1.74
CA PHE A 314 8.52 -2.24 -2.00
C PHE A 314 9.33 -1.98 -3.27
N LEU A 315 10.44 -2.70 -3.48
CA LEU A 315 11.22 -2.64 -4.71
C LEU A 315 10.43 -3.14 -5.94
N CYS A 316 9.59 -4.16 -5.77
CA CYS A 316 8.70 -4.64 -6.82
C CYS A 316 7.67 -3.57 -7.22
N VAL A 317 7.08 -2.88 -6.25
CA VAL A 317 6.17 -1.75 -6.52
C VAL A 317 6.91 -0.63 -7.25
N ILE A 318 8.11 -0.26 -6.82
CA ILE A 318 8.95 0.72 -7.53
C ILE A 318 9.24 0.24 -8.96
N TYR A 319 9.60 -1.02 -9.15
CA TYR A 319 9.87 -1.60 -10.46
C TYR A 319 8.62 -1.61 -11.36
N LEU A 320 7.45 -1.93 -10.83
CA LEU A 320 6.18 -1.90 -11.56
C LEU A 320 5.81 -0.46 -11.95
N LEU A 321 5.98 0.51 -11.05
CA LEU A 321 5.78 1.93 -11.35
C LEU A 321 6.75 2.40 -12.43
N HIS A 322 8.03 2.06 -12.32
CA HIS A 322 9.04 2.36 -13.32
C HIS A 322 8.73 1.70 -14.68
N ARG A 323 8.30 0.43 -14.67
CA ARG A 323 7.87 -0.29 -15.88
C ARG A 323 6.63 0.35 -16.51
N HIS A 324 5.66 0.77 -15.69
CA HIS A 324 4.46 1.45 -16.16
C HIS A 324 4.81 2.80 -16.78
N GLN A 325 5.66 3.59 -16.11
CA GLN A 325 6.14 4.88 -16.61
C GLN A 325 6.94 4.72 -17.91
N ARG A 326 7.82 3.71 -17.98
CA ARG A 326 8.58 3.38 -19.20
C ARG A 326 7.69 2.96 -20.35
N ARG A 327 6.66 2.14 -20.10
CA ARG A 327 5.65 1.77 -21.13
C ARG A 327 4.86 2.98 -21.61
N LYS A 328 4.46 3.88 -20.70
CA LYS A 328 3.78 5.14 -21.05
C LYS A 328 4.70 6.03 -21.91
N PHE A 329 5.97 6.15 -21.55
CA PHE A 329 6.96 6.90 -22.31
C PHE A 329 7.20 6.32 -23.71
N LEU A 330 7.35 4.99 -23.83
CA LEU A 330 7.52 4.32 -25.13
C LEU A 330 6.31 4.54 -26.05
N ARG A 331 5.09 4.43 -25.55
CA ARG A 331 3.87 4.71 -26.33
C ARG A 331 3.80 6.16 -26.81
N GLN A 332 4.20 7.12 -25.98
CA GLN A 332 4.26 8.52 -26.37
C GLN A 332 5.33 8.75 -27.45
N LYS A 333 6.45 8.03 -27.39
CA LYS A 333 7.50 8.07 -28.41
C LYS A 333 7.02 7.49 -29.75
N GLU A 334 6.33 6.35 -29.74
CA GLU A 334 5.74 5.75 -30.95
C GLU A 334 4.73 6.70 -31.60
N GLN A 335 3.84 7.31 -30.83
CA GLN A 335 2.88 8.30 -31.34
C GLN A 335 3.58 9.53 -31.95
N TYR A 336 4.67 9.98 -31.34
CA TYR A 336 5.46 11.10 -31.86
C TYR A 336 6.19 10.74 -33.16
N GLU A 337 6.75 9.51 -33.25
CA GLU A 337 7.37 9.01 -34.48
C GLU A 337 6.35 8.82 -35.61
N GLU A 338 5.14 8.34 -35.33
CA GLU A 338 4.05 8.26 -36.31
C GLU A 338 3.62 9.65 -36.80
N GLN A 339 3.50 10.63 -35.91
CA GLN A 339 3.21 12.01 -36.28
C GLN A 339 4.30 12.60 -37.19
N GLN A 340 5.57 12.34 -36.88
CA GLN A 340 6.68 12.79 -37.73
C GLN A 340 6.67 12.12 -39.11
N LYS A 341 6.43 10.81 -39.17
CA LYS A 341 6.31 10.08 -40.45
C LYS A 341 5.13 10.58 -41.27
N HIS A 342 3.99 10.84 -40.64
CA HIS A 342 2.82 11.39 -41.31
C HIS A 342 3.10 12.78 -41.88
N LEU A 343 3.77 13.64 -41.12
CA LEU A 343 4.16 14.97 -41.58
C LEU A 343 5.16 14.90 -42.76
N GLN A 344 6.15 14.01 -42.69
CA GLN A 344 7.07 13.76 -43.79
C GLN A 344 6.36 13.27 -45.05
N TYR A 345 5.39 12.36 -44.90
CA TYR A 345 4.58 11.86 -46.01
C TYR A 345 3.74 12.97 -46.65
N LEU A 346 3.10 13.83 -45.85
CA LEU A 346 2.36 14.99 -46.35
C LEU A 346 3.27 15.96 -47.12
N HIS A 347 4.46 16.22 -46.61
CA HIS A 347 5.43 17.08 -47.29
C HIS A 347 5.88 16.48 -48.64
N GLN A 348 6.09 15.16 -48.70
CA GLN A 348 6.45 14.48 -49.95
C GLN A 348 5.34 14.56 -51.00
N LEU A 349 4.07 14.42 -50.59
CA LEU A 349 2.91 14.61 -51.48
C LEU A 349 2.82 16.04 -52.02
N GLU A 350 3.16 17.03 -51.20
CA GLU A 350 3.19 18.43 -51.62
C GLU A 350 4.29 18.68 -52.67
N LEU A 351 5.48 18.12 -52.46
CA LEU A 351 6.57 18.16 -53.44
C LEU A 351 6.17 17.49 -54.76
N GLU A 352 5.54 16.32 -54.73
CA GLU A 352 5.10 15.61 -55.95
C GLU A 352 4.04 16.39 -56.73
N LYS A 353 3.12 17.09 -56.02
CA LYS A 353 2.15 17.99 -56.67
C LYS A 353 2.86 19.14 -57.38
N ASN A 354 3.82 19.78 -56.71
CA ASN A 354 4.58 20.89 -57.30
C ASN A 354 5.39 20.43 -58.52
N GLU A 355 6.00 19.24 -58.49
CA GLU A 355 6.71 18.68 -59.64
C GLU A 355 5.78 18.46 -60.84
N LYS A 356 4.59 17.88 -60.62
CA LYS A 356 3.59 17.70 -61.69
C LYS A 356 3.16 19.02 -62.30
N GLU A 357 2.99 20.06 -61.48
CA GLU A 357 2.63 21.40 -61.96
C GLU A 357 3.76 22.02 -62.80
N ILE A 358 5.02 21.86 -62.39
CA ILE A 358 6.19 22.30 -63.17
C ILE A 358 6.27 21.58 -64.53
N VAL A 359 6.05 20.27 -64.56
CA VAL A 359 6.07 19.48 -65.81
C VAL A 359 4.98 19.96 -66.78
N LYS A 360 3.77 20.23 -66.27
CA LYS A 360 2.66 20.75 -67.08
C LYS A 360 3.03 22.08 -67.75
N LEU A 361 3.56 23.03 -66.97
CA LEU A 361 3.97 24.35 -67.49
C LEU A 361 5.10 24.25 -68.53
N LYS A 362 6.02 23.28 -68.40
CA LYS A 362 7.07 23.05 -69.40
C LYS A 362 6.52 22.58 -70.75
N ASN A 363 5.52 21.69 -70.75
CA ASN A 363 4.91 21.20 -71.99
C ASN A 363 4.13 22.30 -72.72
N GLU A 364 3.37 23.12 -71.98
CA GLU A 364 2.63 24.26 -72.56
C GLU A 364 3.59 25.26 -73.25
N LYS A 365 4.78 25.48 -72.68
CA LYS A 365 5.81 26.33 -73.29
C LYS A 365 6.37 25.75 -74.59
N LEU A 366 6.59 24.43 -74.64
CA LEU A 366 7.21 23.76 -75.79
C LEU A 366 6.30 23.77 -77.03
N GLU A 367 5.00 23.58 -76.85
CA GLU A 367 4.01 23.61 -77.94
C GLU A 367 3.92 25.00 -78.59
N ALA A 368 3.96 26.07 -77.78
CA ALA A 368 3.96 27.44 -78.26
C ALA A 368 5.19 27.75 -79.15
N GLU A 369 6.35 27.18 -78.85
CA GLU A 369 7.60 27.41 -79.58
C GLU A 369 7.59 26.75 -80.97
N ILE A 370 6.99 25.55 -81.10
CA ILE A 370 6.85 24.84 -82.39
C ILE A 370 5.89 25.61 -83.32
N GLY A 371 4.77 26.11 -82.78
CA GLY A 371 3.80 26.90 -83.56
C GLY A 371 4.40 28.17 -84.16
N HIS A 372 5.28 28.84 -83.42
CA HIS A 372 5.92 30.08 -83.87
C HIS A 372 6.84 29.86 -85.08
N LYS A 373 7.68 28.82 -85.06
CA LYS A 373 8.66 28.54 -86.13
C LYS A 373 8.02 28.14 -87.47
N ASN A 374 6.90 27.41 -87.45
CA ASN A 374 6.19 27.04 -88.68
C ASN A 374 5.58 28.26 -89.39
N SER A 375 5.15 29.27 -88.62
CA SER A 375 4.57 30.50 -89.17
C SER A 375 5.61 31.36 -89.92
N GLU A 376 6.86 31.39 -89.45
CA GLU A 376 7.96 32.11 -90.12
C GLU A 376 8.30 31.54 -91.51
N LEU A 377 8.24 30.21 -91.66
CA LEU A 377 8.57 29.51 -92.90
C LEU A 377 7.52 29.72 -94.00
N ALA A 378 6.24 29.76 -93.61
CA ALA A 378 5.13 30.03 -94.51
C ALA A 378 5.17 31.49 -95.04
N ASN A 379 5.45 32.47 -94.18
CA ASN A 379 5.55 33.88 -94.57
C ASN A 379 6.69 34.13 -95.58
N SER A 380 7.85 33.50 -95.38
CA SER A 380 8.99 33.64 -96.29
C SER A 380 8.69 33.08 -97.70
N THR A 381 7.95 31.98 -97.78
CA THR A 381 7.57 31.33 -99.05
C THR A 381 6.54 32.17 -99.81
N MET A 382 5.58 32.78 -99.11
CA MET A 382 4.54 33.63 -99.72
C MET A 382 5.11 34.92 -100.34
N HIS A 383 6.12 35.52 -99.71
CA HIS A 383 6.80 36.71 -100.25
C HIS A 383 7.52 36.45 -101.58
N LEU A 384 8.02 35.23 -101.80
CA LEU A 384 8.65 34.84 -103.06
C LEU A 384 7.63 34.70 -104.20
N VAL A 385 6.44 34.17 -103.91
CA VAL A 385 5.34 34.02 -104.89
C VAL A 385 4.83 35.40 -105.35
N GLN A 386 4.57 36.31 -104.41
CA GLN A 386 4.07 37.66 -104.74
C GLN A 386 5.07 38.48 -105.58
N LYS A 387 6.37 38.40 -105.26
CA LYS A 387 7.40 39.06 -106.09
C LYS A 387 7.41 38.53 -107.52
N LYS A 388 7.17 37.24 -107.71
CA LYS A 388 7.15 36.62 -109.04
C LYS A 388 5.95 37.08 -109.87
N GLU A 389 4.74 37.08 -109.30
CA GLU A 389 3.55 37.59 -109.99
C GLU A 389 3.69 39.06 -110.41
N MET A 390 4.35 39.88 -109.59
CA MET A 390 4.60 41.28 -109.93
C MET A 390 5.54 41.43 -111.14
N LEU A 391 6.60 40.61 -111.22
CA LEU A 391 7.55 40.62 -112.34
C LEU A 391 6.91 40.16 -113.65
N ASP A 392 6.06 39.12 -113.59
CA ASP A 392 5.33 38.63 -114.77
C ASP A 392 4.36 39.69 -115.31
N LYS A 393 3.68 40.42 -114.41
CA LYS A 393 2.77 41.51 -114.79
C LYS A 393 3.51 42.69 -115.45
N ILE A 394 4.65 43.09 -114.89
CA ILE A 394 5.52 44.12 -115.49
C ILE A 394 5.98 43.71 -116.89
N ARG A 395 6.27 42.42 -117.08
CA ARG A 395 6.70 41.87 -118.38
C ARG A 395 5.58 41.90 -119.41
N GLU A 396 4.35 41.55 -119.03
CA GLU A 396 3.18 41.64 -119.90
C GLU A 396 2.90 43.08 -120.34
N ASP A 397 2.93 44.02 -119.40
CA ASP A 397 2.71 45.45 -119.68
C ASP A 397 3.80 46.00 -120.62
N LEU A 398 5.07 45.66 -120.40
CA LEU A 398 6.18 46.04 -121.28
C LEU A 398 6.05 45.45 -122.69
N ASN A 399 5.63 44.19 -122.82
CA ASN A 399 5.40 43.56 -124.11
C ASN A 399 4.25 44.21 -124.90
N ALA A 400 3.20 44.64 -124.20
CA ALA A 400 2.09 45.36 -124.81
C ALA A 400 2.52 46.74 -125.34
N LEU A 401 3.43 47.42 -124.62
CA LEU A 401 4.00 48.71 -125.04
C LEU A 401 4.90 48.57 -126.28
N VAL A 402 5.75 47.54 -126.34
CA VAL A 402 6.62 47.28 -127.51
C VAL A 402 5.83 47.13 -128.82
N LYS A 403 4.62 46.55 -128.76
CA LYS A 403 3.76 46.37 -129.94
C LYS A 403 3.06 47.64 -130.43
N LYS A 404 3.06 48.73 -129.65
CA LYS A 404 2.31 49.97 -129.94
C LYS A 404 3.21 51.16 -130.31
N VAL A 405 4.53 50.98 -130.32
CA VAL A 405 5.49 52.08 -130.54
C VAL A 405 6.05 52.02 -131.96
N ASP A 406 5.79 53.05 -132.76
CA ASP A 406 6.34 53.23 -134.13
C ASP A 406 7.77 53.80 -134.16
N ASN A 407 8.33 54.16 -133.00
CA ASN A 407 9.71 54.64 -132.90
C ASN A 407 10.68 53.46 -132.71
N GLU A 408 11.43 53.14 -133.77
CA GLU A 408 12.37 52.02 -133.83
C GLU A 408 13.49 52.10 -132.76
N GLN A 409 13.88 53.32 -132.37
CA GLN A 409 14.89 53.56 -131.34
C GLN A 409 14.36 53.23 -129.94
N VAL A 410 13.08 53.54 -129.67
CA VAL A 410 12.40 53.23 -128.39
C VAL A 410 12.03 51.75 -128.29
N SER A 411 11.61 51.13 -129.40
CA SER A 411 11.38 49.68 -129.48
C SER A 411 12.64 48.87 -129.14
N THR A 412 13.81 49.37 -129.56
CA THR A 412 15.10 48.72 -129.29
C THR A 412 15.49 48.80 -127.81
N GLU A 413 15.26 49.94 -127.13
CA GLU A 413 15.51 50.05 -125.69
C GLU A 413 14.51 49.24 -124.84
N PHE A 414 13.23 49.19 -125.21
CA PHE A 414 12.28 48.29 -124.53
C PHE A 414 12.62 46.80 -124.70
N LYS A 415 13.10 46.39 -125.89
CA LYS A 415 13.63 45.03 -126.10
C LYS A 415 14.86 44.76 -125.23
N ARG A 416 15.68 45.77 -124.94
CA ARG A 416 16.82 45.68 -124.01
C ARG A 416 16.36 45.46 -122.57
N VAL A 417 15.35 46.21 -122.12
CA VAL A 417 14.74 46.04 -120.78
C VAL A 417 14.05 44.68 -120.64
N LEU A 418 13.32 44.22 -121.66
CA LEU A 418 12.75 42.87 -121.70
C LEU A 418 13.82 41.76 -121.66
N LYS A 419 15.02 42.03 -122.20
CA LYS A 419 16.16 41.09 -122.14
C LYS A 419 16.76 41.02 -120.73
N VAL A 420 16.83 42.15 -120.00
CA VAL A 420 17.28 42.18 -118.60
C VAL A 420 16.26 41.53 -117.65
N LEU A 421 14.96 41.73 -117.89
CA LEU A 421 13.88 41.06 -117.16
C LEU A 421 13.73 39.57 -117.51
N GLY A 422 14.30 39.14 -118.64
CA GLY A 422 14.26 37.76 -119.12
C GLY A 422 15.50 36.93 -118.76
N ASP A 423 16.45 37.48 -118.01
CA ASP A 423 17.63 36.73 -117.56
C ASP A 423 17.24 35.87 -116.34
N ASP A 424 16.73 34.66 -116.60
CA ASP A 424 16.30 33.65 -115.62
C ASP A 424 17.47 33.11 -114.74
N ASN A 425 18.69 33.63 -114.92
CA ASN A 425 19.91 33.15 -114.27
C ASN A 425 20.08 33.52 -112.78
N LYS A 426 19.04 34.01 -112.09
CA LYS A 426 19.06 34.25 -110.63
C LYS A 426 18.13 33.35 -109.80
N ILE A 427 17.48 32.37 -110.42
CA ILE A 427 16.56 31.46 -109.69
C ILE A 427 17.31 30.34 -108.95
N ASP A 428 18.54 29.98 -109.35
CA ASP A 428 19.29 28.89 -108.69
C ASP A 428 19.97 29.28 -107.36
N GLU A 429 20.34 30.54 -107.14
CA GLU A 429 20.85 31.02 -105.82
C GLU A 429 19.79 30.95 -104.71
N ASN A 430 18.50 31.12 -105.05
CA ASN A 430 17.41 31.03 -104.07
C ASN A 430 17.11 29.59 -103.63
N TRP A 431 17.54 28.59 -104.40
CA TRP A 431 17.27 27.19 -104.06
C TRP A 431 18.15 26.68 -102.94
N GLU A 432 19.44 27.01 -102.91
CA GLU A 432 20.34 26.53 -101.84
C GLU A 432 19.94 27.07 -100.46
N HIS A 433 19.56 28.35 -100.40
CA HIS A 433 19.03 28.95 -99.17
C HIS A 433 17.72 28.31 -98.72
N PHE A 434 16.81 28.04 -99.65
CA PHE A 434 15.57 27.32 -99.34
C PHE A 434 15.86 25.90 -98.85
N ALA A 435 16.71 25.14 -99.55
CA ALA A 435 17.04 23.76 -99.22
C ALA A 435 17.67 23.65 -97.82
N HIS A 436 18.59 24.56 -97.47
CA HIS A 436 19.21 24.60 -96.14
C HIS A 436 18.19 24.87 -95.01
N HIS A 437 17.32 25.87 -95.18
CA HIS A 437 16.30 26.16 -94.17
C HIS A 437 15.23 25.07 -94.08
N PHE A 438 14.85 24.50 -95.22
CA PHE A 438 13.90 23.41 -95.28
C PHE A 438 14.42 22.18 -94.52
N ASP A 439 15.67 21.76 -94.75
CA ASP A 439 16.27 20.61 -94.06
C ASP A 439 16.43 20.84 -92.55
N LYS A 440 16.75 22.06 -92.13
CA LYS A 440 16.81 22.41 -90.71
C LYS A 440 15.48 22.23 -89.97
N VAL A 441 14.35 22.41 -90.65
CA VAL A 441 13.00 22.23 -90.08
C VAL A 441 12.44 20.84 -90.31
N HIS A 442 12.84 20.19 -91.40
CA HIS A 442 12.36 18.87 -91.79
C HIS A 442 13.40 17.76 -91.59
N SER A 443 14.29 17.90 -90.61
CA SER A 443 15.22 16.84 -90.17
C SER A 443 16.08 16.29 -91.31
N ASP A 444 16.73 17.16 -92.07
CA ASP A 444 17.64 16.81 -93.19
C ASP A 444 16.98 15.97 -94.30
N PHE A 445 15.68 16.17 -94.52
CA PHE A 445 14.87 15.40 -95.46
C PHE A 445 15.46 15.34 -96.89
N LEU A 446 15.91 16.44 -97.47
CA LEU A 446 16.44 16.48 -98.84
C LEU A 446 17.80 15.78 -98.93
N VAL A 447 18.67 15.96 -97.92
CA VAL A 447 19.93 15.21 -97.79
C VAL A 447 19.67 13.71 -97.73
N LEU A 448 18.76 13.25 -96.88
CA LEU A 448 18.41 11.84 -96.74
C LEU A 448 17.78 11.27 -98.02
N LEU A 449 16.89 12.03 -98.67
CA LEU A 449 16.21 11.61 -99.89
C LEU A 449 17.18 11.47 -101.07
N LYS A 450 18.15 12.38 -101.20
CA LYS A 450 19.19 12.32 -102.24
C LYS A 450 20.17 11.16 -102.00
N ALA A 451 20.48 10.84 -100.74
CA ALA A 451 21.29 9.67 -100.40
C ALA A 451 20.60 8.36 -100.78
N ARG A 452 19.28 8.24 -100.53
CA ARG A 452 18.49 7.04 -100.82
C ARG A 452 18.16 6.88 -102.31
N TYR A 453 17.95 7.98 -103.04
CA TYR A 453 17.66 7.97 -104.47
C TYR A 453 18.65 8.85 -105.25
N PRO A 454 19.89 8.36 -105.49
CA PRO A 454 20.95 9.15 -106.13
C PRO A 454 20.59 9.66 -107.54
N SER A 455 19.69 8.95 -108.24
CA SER A 455 19.23 9.24 -109.61
C SER A 455 18.25 10.42 -109.73
N LEU A 456 17.81 11.00 -108.59
CA LEU A 456 16.95 12.18 -108.59
C LEU A 456 17.74 13.43 -109.03
N THR A 457 17.19 14.20 -109.96
CA THR A 457 17.78 15.47 -110.38
C THR A 457 17.47 16.58 -109.39
N ALA A 458 18.20 17.71 -109.46
CA ALA A 458 17.92 18.88 -108.64
C ALA A 458 16.46 19.38 -108.78
N SER A 459 15.90 19.35 -109.99
CA SER A 459 14.50 19.71 -110.25
C SER A 459 13.50 18.73 -109.62
N GLU A 460 13.87 17.46 -109.47
CA GLU A 460 13.03 16.46 -108.82
C GLU A 460 13.10 16.58 -107.29
N LEU A 461 14.25 16.93 -106.72
CA LEU A 461 14.38 17.29 -105.30
C LEU A 461 13.58 18.56 -104.96
N LYS A 462 13.63 19.57 -105.84
CA LYS A 462 12.77 20.77 -105.80
C LYS A 462 11.29 20.40 -105.70
N LEU A 463 10.85 19.50 -106.58
CA LEU A 463 9.48 19.01 -106.59
C LEU A 463 9.12 18.28 -105.27
N CYS A 464 10.02 17.44 -104.72
CA CYS A 464 9.78 16.76 -103.44
C CYS A 464 9.61 17.73 -102.25
N ALA A 465 10.44 18.77 -102.17
CA ALA A 465 10.32 19.77 -101.11
C ALA A 465 8.98 20.50 -101.18
N TYR A 466 8.57 20.92 -102.37
CA TYR A 466 7.28 21.60 -102.53
C TYR A 466 6.09 20.70 -102.22
N LEU A 467 6.18 19.43 -102.61
CA LEU A 467 5.17 18.44 -102.23
C LEU A 467 5.13 18.25 -100.71
N ARG A 468 6.28 18.18 -100.03
CA ARG A 468 6.33 18.03 -98.56
C ARG A 468 5.69 19.21 -97.84
N MET A 469 5.81 20.41 -98.39
CA MET A 469 5.13 21.62 -97.90
C MET A 469 3.63 21.66 -98.22
N ASN A 470 3.09 20.59 -98.82
CA ASN A 470 1.69 20.47 -99.21
C ASN A 470 1.24 21.50 -100.27
N LEU A 471 2.16 21.93 -101.15
CA LEU A 471 1.82 22.82 -102.26
C LEU A 471 1.04 22.09 -103.36
N SER A 472 0.04 22.76 -103.92
CA SER A 472 -0.80 22.26 -105.02
C SER A 472 -0.05 22.26 -106.35
N ASN A 473 -0.52 21.48 -107.34
CA ASN A 473 0.08 21.46 -108.67
C ASN A 473 0.09 22.85 -109.34
N LYS A 474 -0.89 23.70 -109.01
CA LYS A 474 -0.98 25.08 -109.54
C LYS A 474 0.12 25.97 -108.95
N GLU A 475 0.32 25.92 -107.64
CA GLU A 475 1.36 26.69 -106.95
C GLU A 475 2.76 26.21 -107.35
N ILE A 476 2.96 24.90 -107.47
CA ILE A 476 4.22 24.33 -107.96
C ILE A 476 4.49 24.81 -109.39
N ALA A 477 3.50 24.77 -110.29
CA ALA A 477 3.65 25.21 -111.68
C ALA A 477 4.12 26.67 -111.77
N GLN A 478 3.55 27.53 -110.92
CA GLN A 478 3.97 28.92 -110.78
C GLN A 478 5.41 29.03 -110.25
N LEU A 479 5.81 28.25 -109.24
CA LEU A 479 7.15 28.31 -108.67
C LEU A 479 8.24 27.87 -109.67
N VAL A 480 8.04 26.74 -110.39
CA VAL A 480 9.04 26.18 -111.31
C VAL A 480 8.95 26.69 -112.76
N ASN A 481 8.02 27.60 -113.07
CA ASN A 481 7.85 28.19 -114.41
C ASN A 481 7.59 27.14 -115.52
N ILE A 482 6.69 26.19 -115.24
CA ILE A 482 6.24 25.19 -116.20
C ILE A 482 4.72 25.11 -116.18
N SER A 483 4.10 24.58 -117.25
CA SER A 483 2.65 24.38 -117.25
C SER A 483 2.21 23.43 -116.13
N ILE A 484 0.97 23.54 -115.66
CA ILE A 484 0.37 22.59 -114.70
C ILE A 484 0.53 21.15 -115.20
N ARG A 485 0.33 20.94 -116.51
CA ARG A 485 0.57 19.66 -117.19
C ARG A 485 2.03 19.23 -117.15
N GLY A 486 2.96 20.19 -117.21
CA GLY A 486 4.40 19.96 -116.98
C GLY A 486 4.70 19.44 -115.58
N VAL A 487 4.05 19.98 -114.53
CA VAL A 487 4.17 19.49 -113.14
C VAL A 487 3.61 18.09 -113.01
N GLU A 488 2.46 17.79 -113.62
CA GLU A 488 1.87 16.45 -113.62
C GLU A 488 2.80 15.41 -114.26
N ILE A 489 3.41 15.76 -115.39
CA ILE A 489 4.41 14.92 -116.06
C ILE A 489 5.67 14.78 -115.21
N ALA A 490 6.11 15.84 -114.51
CA ALA A 490 7.24 15.77 -113.58
C ALA A 490 6.96 14.86 -112.38
N ARG A 491 5.76 14.91 -111.80
CA ARG A 491 5.31 14.01 -110.73
C ARG A 491 5.23 12.56 -111.21
N TYR A 492 4.77 12.34 -112.44
CA TYR A 492 4.75 11.01 -113.05
C TYR A 492 6.17 10.45 -113.23
N ARG A 493 7.12 11.27 -113.73
CA ARG A 493 8.54 10.90 -113.83
C ARG A 493 9.16 10.60 -112.47
N LEU A 494 8.88 11.45 -111.48
CA LEU A 494 9.33 11.28 -110.10
C LEU A 494 8.81 9.97 -109.50
N ARG A 495 7.52 9.66 -109.67
CA ARG A 495 6.94 8.37 -109.25
C ARG A 495 7.68 7.17 -109.85
N LYS A 496 7.98 7.22 -111.15
CA LYS A 496 8.69 6.15 -111.84
C LYS A 496 10.11 5.96 -111.30
N LYS A 497 10.82 7.04 -110.97
CA LYS A 497 12.16 6.99 -110.37
C LYS A 497 12.17 6.51 -108.92
N LEU A 498 11.11 6.82 -108.17
CA LEU A 498 10.91 6.34 -106.80
C LEU A 498 10.34 4.91 -106.73
N GLY A 499 10.10 4.25 -107.87
CA GLY A 499 9.57 2.88 -107.91
C GLY A 499 8.11 2.74 -107.43
N LEU A 500 7.33 3.82 -107.42
CA LEU A 500 5.99 3.84 -106.84
C LEU A 500 4.93 3.27 -107.80
N SER A 501 3.99 2.47 -107.27
CA SER A 501 2.82 1.99 -108.01
C SER A 501 1.84 3.13 -108.32
N LYS A 502 0.98 2.96 -109.34
CA LYS A 502 0.01 4.01 -109.77
C LYS A 502 -0.98 4.43 -108.67
N GLU A 503 -1.20 3.59 -107.66
CA GLU A 503 -2.18 3.78 -106.60
C GLU A 503 -1.63 4.55 -105.38
N MET A 504 -0.30 4.66 -105.24
CA MET A 504 0.30 5.30 -104.06
C MET A 504 0.30 6.83 -104.15
N ASN A 505 -0.20 7.51 -103.10
CA ASN A 505 -0.15 8.97 -103.01
C ASN A 505 1.30 9.43 -102.76
N LEU A 506 1.84 10.18 -103.72
CA LEU A 506 3.20 10.69 -103.66
C LEU A 506 3.44 11.61 -102.44
N PHE A 507 2.42 12.35 -101.98
CA PHE A 507 2.53 13.20 -100.78
C PHE A 507 2.63 12.37 -99.51
N GLU A 508 1.75 11.40 -99.31
CA GLU A 508 1.77 10.52 -98.13
C GLU A 508 3.04 9.69 -98.05
N PHE A 509 3.56 9.24 -99.19
CA PHE A 509 4.85 8.55 -99.27
C PHE A 509 5.99 9.44 -98.76
N LEU A 510 6.09 10.68 -99.26
CA LEU A 510 7.08 11.65 -98.79
C LEU A 510 6.87 12.06 -97.32
N LEU A 511 5.65 11.92 -96.79
CA LEU A 511 5.34 12.15 -95.38
C LEU A 511 5.83 11.01 -94.47
N LYS A 512 5.69 9.76 -94.92
CA LYS A 512 6.10 8.54 -94.21
C LYS A 512 7.60 8.26 -94.26
N GLU A 513 8.33 8.75 -95.26
CA GLU A 513 9.78 8.56 -95.32
C GLU A 513 10.53 9.17 -94.11
N GLN A 514 9.90 10.08 -93.35
CA GLN A 514 10.43 10.56 -92.07
C GLN A 514 10.32 9.54 -90.94
N SER A 515 9.38 8.59 -90.99
CA SER A 515 9.14 7.65 -89.88
C SER A 515 10.09 6.45 -89.85
N VAL A 516 10.87 6.21 -90.91
CA VAL A 516 11.82 5.07 -90.99
C VAL A 516 13.26 5.48 -90.66
N SER A 517 13.60 6.77 -90.73
CA SER A 517 14.96 7.24 -90.36
C SER A 517 15.17 7.43 -88.85
N ASN A 518 14.10 7.59 -88.06
CA ASN A 518 14.22 7.65 -86.60
C ASN A 518 14.23 6.26 -85.93
N SER A 519 13.91 5.18 -86.66
CA SER A 519 13.97 3.81 -86.12
C SER A 519 15.33 3.13 -86.30
N GLU A 520 16.14 3.51 -87.30
CA GLU A 520 17.45 2.87 -87.55
C GLU A 520 18.60 3.44 -86.71
N VAL A 521 18.43 4.60 -86.05
CA VAL A 521 19.43 5.14 -85.09
C VAL A 521 19.21 4.56 -83.67
N MET A 522 18.08 3.90 -83.40
CA MET A 522 17.76 3.24 -82.13
C MET A 522 18.22 1.76 -82.04
N GLN A 523 19.09 1.31 -82.94
CA GLN A 523 19.72 -0.03 -82.86
C GLN A 523 21.24 -0.01 -82.64
N THR A 524 21.85 1.14 -82.39
CA THR A 524 23.27 1.25 -82.00
C THR A 524 23.51 2.32 -80.94
N LEU A 525 22.81 2.23 -79.79
CA LEU A 525 23.26 2.72 -78.48
C LEU A 525 22.50 2.01 -77.35
#